data_AF-A3BUP0-F1
#
_entry.id   AF-A3BUP0-F1
#
_cell.length_a   1.000
_cell.length_b   1.000
_cell.length_c   1.000
_cell.angle_alpha   90.00
_cell.angle_beta   90.00
_cell.angle_gamma   90.00
#
_symmetry.space_group_name_H-M   'P 1'
#
loop_
_entity.id
_entity.type
_entity.pdbx_description
1 polymer ?
#
loop_
_entity_poly.entity_id
_entity_poly.type
_entity_poly.pdbx_seq_one_letter_code
_entity_poly.pdbx_strand_id
1 'polypeptide(L)'
;MESEVCWLLCAALAAAMACYYLTGTMRRRSRRLPPGPTPLPVIGNVLSLRGNMHHALARLAGEHGPVMALKLGLVTTVGWRRWAEKRYDKVFGIFDSVINSRLADASTGKHADAGAGDFLDSLLDLMSAGTIARDDVTSIMYDLFGAGTDTIAITVEWAMAELLRNPSVMAKARAEMNHVLAGKVKATEMEENDVEKLPYLQAVVKEVMRLHPAAPILVPHRAEEDDAEIGGYAVPKGSTVIFNVWAIMRDPVAWERPEEFMPERFLDMAEEVDFRGKDHKFMPFGTGRRLCPGLSMAKRVVPFILASLLHAFEWRLPAGVTAEALDLSEKFTTVNVLVTPIKAIPILASDQI
;
A
#
# COMPACT_ATOMS: atom_id res chain seq x y z
N MET A 1 0.58 -47.92 35.97
CA MET A 1 1.01 -46.66 36.62
C MET A 1 1.27 -45.56 35.58
N GLU A 2 1.99 -45.84 34.49
CA GLU A 2 2.24 -44.83 33.44
C GLU A 2 0.98 -44.41 32.65
N SER A 3 0.02 -45.32 32.45
CA SER A 3 -1.24 -45.03 31.74
C SER A 3 -2.18 -44.10 32.51
N GLU A 4 -2.29 -44.24 33.83
CA GLU A 4 -3.17 -43.42 34.68
C GLU A 4 -2.64 -41.99 34.83
N VAL A 5 -1.31 -41.83 34.95
CA VAL A 5 -0.67 -40.51 34.98
C VAL A 5 -0.89 -39.77 33.66
N CYS A 6 -0.83 -40.47 32.52
CA CYS A 6 -1.12 -39.89 31.21
C CYS A 6 -2.58 -39.41 31.10
N TRP A 7 -3.55 -40.22 31.55
CA TRP A 7 -4.97 -39.84 31.56
C TRP A 7 -5.26 -38.64 32.46
N LEU A 8 -4.66 -38.58 33.65
CA LEU A 8 -4.83 -37.45 34.57
C LEU A 8 -4.22 -36.16 33.99
N LEU A 9 -3.07 -36.25 33.33
CA LEU A 9 -2.46 -35.11 32.64
C LEU A 9 -3.32 -34.62 31.47
N CYS A 10 -3.84 -35.53 30.64
CA CYS A 10 -4.74 -35.19 29.54
C CYS A 10 -6.04 -34.55 30.04
N ALA A 11 -6.65 -35.09 31.10
CA ALA A 11 -7.86 -34.55 31.71
C ALA A 11 -7.63 -33.15 32.32
N ALA A 12 -6.50 -32.96 33.02
CA ALA A 12 -6.12 -31.65 33.58
C ALA A 12 -5.88 -30.60 32.48
N LEU A 13 -5.21 -30.97 31.38
CA LEU A 13 -5.03 -30.09 30.22
C LEU A 13 -6.36 -29.75 29.55
N ALA A 14 -7.24 -30.72 29.38
CA ALA A 14 -8.58 -30.51 28.81
C ALA A 14 -9.43 -29.59 29.70
N ALA A 15 -9.41 -29.78 31.02
CA ALA A 15 -10.12 -28.93 31.97
C ALA A 15 -9.53 -27.50 32.02
N ALA A 16 -8.21 -27.35 32.00
CA ALA A 16 -7.56 -26.05 31.93
C ALA A 16 -7.90 -25.30 30.63
N MET A 17 -7.92 -26.00 29.49
CA MET A 17 -8.38 -25.45 28.22
C MET A 17 -9.86 -25.05 28.30
N ALA A 18 -10.74 -25.91 28.81
CA ALA A 18 -12.17 -25.61 28.95
C ALA A 18 -12.42 -24.38 29.85
N CYS A 19 -11.75 -24.31 31.01
CA CYS A 19 -11.81 -23.14 31.89
C CYS A 19 -11.28 -21.87 31.21
N TYR A 20 -10.17 -21.97 30.47
CA TYR A 20 -9.64 -20.86 29.68
C TYR A 20 -10.64 -20.37 28.62
N TYR A 21 -11.30 -21.30 27.91
CA TYR A 21 -12.32 -20.98 26.92
C TYR A 21 -13.56 -20.34 27.57
N LEU A 22 -14.08 -20.91 28.66
CA LEU A 22 -15.27 -20.42 29.35
C LEU A 22 -15.06 -19.04 30.00
N THR A 23 -13.92 -18.83 30.65
CA THR A 23 -13.58 -17.52 31.22
C THR A 23 -13.33 -16.46 30.14
N GLY A 24 -12.71 -16.86 29.02
CA GLY A 24 -12.53 -16.01 27.85
C GLY A 24 -13.85 -15.57 27.20
N THR A 25 -14.81 -16.47 27.02
CA THR A 25 -16.12 -16.17 26.42
C THR A 25 -16.97 -15.29 27.34
N MET A 26 -16.98 -15.55 28.66
CA MET A 26 -17.67 -14.70 29.63
C MET A 26 -17.12 -13.28 29.67
N ARG A 27 -15.79 -13.12 29.66
CA ARG A 27 -15.12 -11.80 29.69
C ARG A 27 -15.33 -11.01 28.39
N ARG A 28 -15.41 -11.69 27.24
CA ARG A 28 -15.77 -11.07 25.95
C ARG A 28 -17.19 -10.53 25.93
N ARG A 29 -18.15 -11.31 26.44
CA ARG A 29 -19.58 -10.94 26.48
C ARG A 29 -19.83 -9.70 27.34
N SER A 30 -19.11 -9.56 28.45
CA SER A 30 -19.20 -8.38 29.34
C SER A 30 -18.68 -7.08 28.71
N ARG A 31 -17.84 -7.14 27.66
CA ARG A 31 -17.13 -5.97 27.09
C ARG A 31 -17.57 -5.59 25.68
N ARG A 32 -18.66 -6.16 25.14
CA ARG A 32 -19.10 -5.95 23.74
C ARG A 32 -17.94 -5.96 22.74
N LEU A 33 -17.04 -6.93 22.89
CA LEU A 33 -15.89 -7.06 21.99
C LEU A 33 -16.36 -7.52 20.60
N PRO A 34 -15.64 -7.16 19.53
CA PRO A 34 -15.98 -7.62 18.19
C PRO A 34 -16.04 -9.16 18.11
N PRO A 35 -16.93 -9.71 17.29
CA PRO A 35 -16.94 -11.14 16.98
C PRO A 35 -15.65 -11.56 16.29
N GLY A 36 -15.39 -12.86 16.16
CA GLY A 36 -14.22 -13.33 15.43
C GLY A 36 -13.97 -14.82 15.59
N PRO A 37 -13.05 -15.38 14.79
CA PRO A 37 -12.75 -16.80 14.80
C PRO A 37 -12.22 -17.23 16.17
N THR A 38 -12.64 -18.41 16.62
CA THR A 38 -12.18 -18.96 17.89
C THR A 38 -10.66 -19.19 17.84
N PRO A 39 -9.87 -18.55 18.73
CA PRO A 39 -8.42 -18.65 18.68
C PRO A 39 -7.95 -20.02 19.20
N LEU A 40 -6.97 -20.62 18.52
CA LEU A 40 -6.28 -21.81 19.02
C LEU A 40 -5.42 -21.46 20.25
N PRO A 41 -5.16 -22.42 21.14
CA PRO A 41 -4.23 -22.22 22.25
C PRO A 41 -2.84 -21.82 21.71
N VAL A 42 -2.16 -20.90 22.43
CA VAL A 42 -0.79 -20.40 22.14
C VAL A 42 -0.66 -19.58 20.85
N ILE A 43 -1.07 -20.10 19.68
CA ILE A 43 -0.87 -19.48 18.37
C ILE A 43 -2.01 -18.56 17.92
N GLY A 44 -3.18 -18.64 18.56
CA GLY A 44 -4.34 -17.82 18.21
C GLY A 44 -4.90 -18.11 16.81
N ASN A 45 -5.15 -17.06 16.03
CA ASN A 45 -5.77 -17.10 14.69
C ASN A 45 -4.73 -17.03 13.54
N VAL A 46 -3.43 -17.23 13.82
CA VAL A 46 -2.38 -17.16 12.79
C VAL A 46 -2.65 -18.12 11.61
N LEU A 47 -3.18 -19.32 11.88
CA LEU A 47 -3.50 -20.29 10.82
C LEU A 47 -4.70 -19.88 9.95
N SER A 48 -5.55 -18.98 10.46
CA SER A 48 -6.68 -18.42 9.70
C SER A 48 -6.21 -17.36 8.68
N LEU A 49 -5.00 -16.81 8.86
CA LEU A 49 -4.40 -15.78 8.00
C LEU A 49 -3.42 -16.36 6.96
N ARG A 50 -3.63 -17.60 6.51
CA ARG A 50 -2.83 -18.22 5.45
C ARG A 50 -3.12 -17.58 4.09
N GLY A 51 -2.08 -17.44 3.27
CA GLY A 51 -2.14 -16.81 1.95
C GLY A 51 -1.96 -15.29 2.03
N ASN A 52 -2.58 -14.56 1.11
CA ASN A 52 -2.58 -13.10 1.13
C ASN A 52 -3.41 -12.60 2.32
N MET A 53 -2.82 -11.73 3.15
CA MET A 53 -3.46 -11.30 4.40
C MET A 53 -4.78 -10.56 4.15
N HIS A 54 -4.83 -9.65 3.18
CA HIS A 54 -6.06 -8.91 2.84
C HIS A 54 -7.19 -9.84 2.35
N HIS A 55 -6.89 -10.88 1.58
CA HIS A 55 -7.87 -11.90 1.19
C HIS A 55 -8.38 -12.69 2.39
N ALA A 56 -7.46 -13.15 3.25
CA ALA A 56 -7.84 -13.92 4.44
C ALA A 56 -8.71 -13.08 5.39
N LEU A 57 -8.39 -11.80 5.57
CA LEU A 57 -9.19 -10.86 6.35
C LEU A 57 -10.57 -10.61 5.71
N ALA A 58 -10.64 -10.46 4.38
CA ALA A 58 -11.91 -10.26 3.67
C ALA A 58 -12.84 -11.49 3.82
N ARG A 59 -12.29 -12.70 3.68
CA ARG A 59 -13.03 -13.96 3.91
C ARG A 59 -13.57 -14.04 5.34
N LEU A 60 -12.73 -13.78 6.33
CA LEU A 60 -13.14 -13.80 7.74
C LEU A 60 -14.18 -12.71 8.05
N ALA A 61 -14.11 -11.55 7.40
CA ALA A 61 -15.12 -10.51 7.53
C ALA A 61 -16.49 -10.95 6.96
N GLY A 62 -16.50 -11.75 5.89
CA GLY A 62 -17.73 -12.37 5.39
C GLY A 62 -18.38 -13.36 6.37
N GLU A 63 -17.58 -14.02 7.21
CA GLU A 63 -18.05 -14.99 8.21
C GLU A 63 -18.42 -14.36 9.56
N HIS A 64 -17.68 -13.33 9.97
CA HIS A 64 -17.79 -12.75 11.32
C HIS A 64 -18.33 -11.32 11.34
N GLY A 65 -18.51 -10.69 10.18
CA GLY A 65 -18.92 -9.29 10.04
C GLY A 65 -17.73 -8.34 9.80
N PRO A 66 -18.03 -7.08 9.43
CA PRO A 66 -17.02 -6.10 8.98
C PRO A 66 -16.07 -5.63 10.08
N VAL A 67 -16.46 -5.76 11.35
CA VAL A 67 -15.62 -5.47 12.51
C VAL A 67 -15.42 -6.76 13.28
N MET A 68 -14.18 -7.26 13.32
CA MET A 68 -13.84 -8.53 13.95
C MET A 68 -12.54 -8.47 14.75
N ALA A 69 -12.44 -9.31 15.77
CA ALA A 69 -11.30 -9.42 16.66
C ALA A 69 -10.49 -10.69 16.34
N LEU A 70 -9.20 -10.49 16.06
CA LEU A 70 -8.23 -11.56 15.86
C LEU A 70 -7.23 -11.57 17.02
N LYS A 71 -6.85 -12.76 17.46
CA LYS A 71 -5.78 -12.96 18.44
C LYS A 71 -4.57 -13.56 17.74
N LEU A 72 -3.46 -12.85 17.67
CA LEU A 72 -2.23 -13.34 17.06
C LEU A 72 -1.21 -13.72 18.14
N GLY A 73 -1.19 -15.00 18.51
CA GLY A 73 -0.22 -15.54 19.48
C GLY A 73 -0.32 -15.01 20.92
N LEU A 74 0.73 -15.29 21.70
CA LEU A 74 1.04 -14.68 23.00
C LEU A 74 2.21 -13.72 22.74
N VAL A 75 1.96 -12.41 22.69
CA VAL A 75 2.94 -11.46 22.16
C VAL A 75 4.13 -11.28 23.11
N THR A 76 5.27 -11.86 22.74
CA THR A 76 6.60 -11.24 22.86
C THR A 76 7.41 -11.65 21.63
N THR A 77 7.47 -10.75 20.65
CA THR A 77 8.22 -10.96 19.41
C THR A 77 9.58 -10.25 19.52
N VAL A 78 10.64 -11.00 19.80
CA VAL A 78 12.03 -10.51 19.72
C VAL A 78 12.62 -11.06 18.42
N GLY A 79 12.42 -10.35 17.31
CA GLY A 79 12.88 -10.79 15.99
C GLY A 79 14.13 -10.06 15.51
N TRP A 80 15.17 -10.81 15.12
CA TRP A 80 16.27 -10.45 14.18
C TRP A 80 17.02 -9.12 14.37
N ARG A 81 16.96 -8.53 15.56
CA ARG A 81 17.51 -7.21 15.90
C ARG A 81 18.93 -6.96 15.37
N ARG A 82 19.88 -7.87 15.62
CA ARG A 82 21.29 -7.68 15.23
C ARG A 82 21.56 -7.65 13.72
N TRP A 83 20.78 -8.38 12.93
CA TRP A 83 20.96 -8.42 11.48
C TRP A 83 20.25 -7.25 10.80
N ALA A 84 19.07 -6.87 11.32
CA ALA A 84 18.39 -5.65 10.93
C ALA A 84 19.25 -4.43 11.26
N GLU A 85 19.78 -4.32 12.48
CA GLU A 85 20.71 -3.25 12.92
C GLU A 85 21.88 -3.08 11.95
N LYS A 86 22.60 -4.16 11.61
CA LYS A 86 23.73 -4.08 10.64
C LYS A 86 23.32 -3.58 9.26
N ARG A 87 22.10 -3.88 8.80
CA ARG A 87 21.58 -3.38 7.52
C ARG A 87 21.14 -1.93 7.63
N TYR A 88 20.51 -1.56 8.74
CA TYR A 88 20.18 -0.18 9.04
C TYR A 88 21.45 0.68 9.08
N ASP A 89 22.50 0.28 9.79
CA ASP A 89 23.77 1.00 9.84
C ASP A 89 24.35 1.24 8.44
N LYS A 90 24.29 0.23 7.56
CA LYS A 90 24.78 0.37 6.18
C LYS A 90 23.96 1.37 5.38
N VAL A 91 22.62 1.31 5.48
CA VAL A 91 21.72 2.21 4.76
C VAL A 91 21.82 3.63 5.30
N PHE A 92 21.81 3.77 6.62
CA PHE A 92 21.97 5.06 7.31
C PHE A 92 23.33 5.66 6.98
N GLY A 93 24.39 4.86 6.89
CA GLY A 93 25.71 5.32 6.42
C GLY A 93 25.72 5.89 4.99
N ILE A 94 24.85 5.38 4.09
CA ILE A 94 24.69 5.96 2.74
C ILE A 94 24.05 7.35 2.85
N PHE A 95 22.94 7.47 3.58
CA PHE A 95 22.28 8.75 3.79
C PHE A 95 23.19 9.75 4.50
N ASP A 96 23.95 9.29 5.49
CA ASP A 96 24.91 10.13 6.19
C ASP A 96 26.01 10.63 5.27
N SER A 97 26.51 9.78 4.36
CA SER A 97 27.45 10.21 3.34
C SER A 97 26.87 11.30 2.44
N VAL A 98 25.62 11.14 1.96
CA VAL A 98 24.95 12.13 1.11
C VAL A 98 24.76 13.45 1.86
N ILE A 99 24.31 13.40 3.11
CA ILE A 99 24.10 14.57 3.95
C ILE A 99 25.42 15.29 4.23
N ASN A 100 26.48 14.54 4.56
CA ASN A 100 27.80 15.12 4.81
C ASN A 100 28.40 15.78 3.55
N SER A 101 28.25 15.14 2.39
CA SER A 101 28.63 15.75 1.11
C SER A 101 27.89 17.05 0.86
N ARG A 102 26.57 17.09 1.12
CA ARG A 102 25.75 18.29 0.92
C ARG A 102 26.15 19.44 1.85
N LEU A 103 26.41 19.15 3.12
CA LEU A 103 26.89 20.13 4.09
C LEU A 103 28.28 20.69 3.72
N ALA A 104 29.17 19.84 3.21
CA ALA A 104 30.49 20.26 2.73
C ALA A 104 30.37 21.20 1.52
N ASP A 105 29.52 20.88 0.55
CA ASP A 105 29.30 21.74 -0.62
C ASP A 105 28.67 23.09 -0.25
N ALA A 106 27.76 23.12 0.73
CA ALA A 106 27.19 24.36 1.27
C ALA A 106 28.27 25.25 1.92
N SER A 107 29.17 24.67 2.72
CA SER A 107 30.28 25.41 3.35
C SER A 107 31.31 25.98 2.37
N THR A 108 31.41 25.41 1.16
CA THR A 108 32.33 25.87 0.11
C THR A 108 31.70 26.88 -0.86
N GLY A 109 30.44 27.27 -0.63
CA GLY A 109 29.72 28.23 -1.46
C GLY A 109 29.30 27.70 -2.83
N LYS A 110 29.47 26.40 -3.10
CA LYS A 110 29.10 25.76 -4.38
C LYS A 110 27.59 25.63 -4.58
N HIS A 111 26.82 25.71 -3.50
CA HIS A 111 25.36 25.57 -3.55
C HIS A 111 24.59 26.83 -3.98
N ALA A 112 25.23 28.00 -4.01
CA ALA A 112 24.53 29.27 -4.27
C ALA A 112 24.08 29.45 -5.75
N ASP A 113 24.51 28.59 -6.66
CA ASP A 113 24.32 28.75 -8.12
C ASP A 113 23.43 27.65 -8.77
N ALA A 114 22.80 26.79 -7.97
CA ALA A 114 22.10 25.59 -8.43
C ALA A 114 20.58 25.63 -8.19
N GLY A 115 19.86 26.60 -8.77
CA GLY A 115 18.40 26.57 -8.89
C GLY A 115 17.61 26.48 -7.58
N ALA A 116 16.36 26.00 -7.65
CA ALA A 116 15.54 25.70 -6.47
C ALA A 116 16.07 24.43 -5.78
N GLY A 117 16.39 24.52 -4.49
CA GLY A 117 16.90 23.40 -3.69
C GLY A 117 15.95 22.19 -3.64
N ASP A 118 16.50 21.02 -3.34
CA ASP A 118 15.75 19.78 -3.25
C ASP A 118 15.19 19.53 -1.82
N PHE A 119 14.55 18.38 -1.64
CA PHE A 119 13.96 18.02 -0.35
C PHE A 119 14.99 17.92 0.78
N LEU A 120 16.21 17.45 0.47
CA LEU A 120 17.28 17.39 1.47
C LEU A 120 17.69 18.81 1.89
N ASP A 121 17.80 19.75 0.96
CA ASP A 121 18.10 21.14 1.29
C ASP A 121 17.09 21.72 2.28
N SER A 122 15.79 21.45 2.07
CA SER A 122 14.73 21.87 2.99
C SER A 122 14.89 21.24 4.40
N LEU A 123 15.31 19.98 4.50
CA LEU A 123 15.58 19.34 5.79
C LEU A 123 16.83 19.92 6.46
N LEU A 124 17.86 20.25 5.69
CA LEU A 124 19.08 20.88 6.22
C LEU A 124 18.82 22.30 6.71
N ASP A 125 17.92 23.04 6.08
CA ASP A 125 17.47 24.36 6.56
C ASP A 125 16.73 24.23 7.90
N LEU A 126 15.81 23.27 8.04
CA LEU A 126 15.11 22.98 9.30
C LEU A 126 16.07 22.53 10.41
N MET A 127 17.07 21.73 10.05
CA MET A 127 18.11 21.30 10.98
C MET A 127 18.97 22.48 11.43
N SER A 128 19.36 23.36 10.50
CA SER A 128 20.16 24.55 10.79
C SER A 128 19.39 25.57 11.65
N ALA A 129 18.08 25.64 11.48
CA ALA A 129 17.17 26.41 12.32
C ALA A 129 16.91 25.77 13.71
N GLY A 130 17.46 24.59 13.99
CA GLY A 130 17.28 23.87 15.25
C GLY A 130 15.87 23.28 15.43
N THR A 131 15.09 23.15 14.35
CA THR A 131 13.72 22.60 14.40
C THR A 131 13.72 21.07 14.46
N ILE A 132 14.71 20.43 13.81
CA ILE A 132 14.88 18.98 13.80
C ILE A 132 16.34 18.61 14.07
N ALA A 133 16.57 17.42 14.62
CA ALA A 133 17.91 16.90 14.84
C ALA A 133 18.48 16.27 13.57
N ARG A 134 19.80 16.08 13.54
CA ARG A 134 20.51 15.41 12.44
C ARG A 134 20.00 13.99 12.18
N ASP A 135 19.65 13.26 13.24
CA ASP A 135 19.11 11.91 13.15
C ASP A 135 17.69 11.89 12.56
N ASP A 136 16.90 12.95 12.77
CA ASP A 136 15.60 13.13 12.14
C ASP A 136 15.75 13.29 10.63
N VAL A 137 16.77 14.04 10.17
CA VAL A 137 17.07 14.18 8.73
C VAL A 137 17.37 12.82 8.11
N THR A 138 18.25 12.00 8.72
CA THR A 138 18.54 10.64 8.21
C THR A 138 17.30 9.77 8.19
N SER A 139 16.50 9.81 9.26
CA SER A 139 15.30 8.97 9.39
C SER A 139 14.23 9.35 8.36
N ILE A 140 13.97 10.65 8.18
CA ILE A 140 13.02 11.16 7.18
C ILE A 140 13.48 10.81 5.76
N MET A 141 14.77 10.92 5.48
CA MET A 141 15.35 10.51 4.20
C MET A 141 15.15 9.01 3.95
N TYR A 142 15.42 8.18 4.94
CA TYR A 142 15.17 6.73 4.85
C TYR A 142 13.70 6.41 4.57
N ASP A 143 12.78 7.02 5.33
CA ASP A 143 11.34 6.80 5.19
C ASP A 143 10.84 7.24 3.80
N LEU A 144 11.29 8.39 3.30
CA LEU A 144 10.89 8.89 1.98
C LEU A 144 11.36 7.96 0.86
N PHE A 145 12.63 7.53 0.89
CA PHE A 145 13.17 6.65 -0.15
C PHE A 145 12.56 5.25 -0.10
N GLY A 146 12.37 4.69 1.09
CA GLY A 146 11.75 3.39 1.27
C GLY A 146 10.28 3.39 0.82
N ALA A 147 9.49 4.37 1.27
CA ALA A 147 8.07 4.44 0.93
C ALA A 147 7.82 4.89 -0.51
N GLY A 148 8.63 5.82 -1.04
CA GLY A 148 8.41 6.45 -2.34
C GLY A 148 8.89 5.64 -3.54
N THR A 149 9.77 4.65 -3.36
CA THR A 149 10.33 3.87 -4.47
C THR A 149 9.41 2.72 -4.88
N ASP A 150 9.22 1.75 -3.98
CA ASP A 150 8.52 0.50 -4.31
C ASP A 150 7.04 0.76 -4.65
N THR A 151 6.37 1.65 -3.91
CA THR A 151 4.93 1.90 -4.11
C THR A 151 4.62 2.51 -5.47
N ILE A 152 5.47 3.42 -5.97
CA ILE A 152 5.34 4.02 -7.30
C ILE A 152 5.58 2.96 -8.37
N ALA A 153 6.69 2.23 -8.28
CA ALA A 153 7.05 1.20 -9.27
C ALA A 153 5.98 0.11 -9.38
N ILE A 154 5.47 -0.38 -8.25
CA ILE A 154 4.40 -1.38 -8.17
C ILE A 154 3.12 -0.84 -8.80
N THR A 155 2.74 0.41 -8.51
CA THR A 155 1.53 0.99 -9.09
C THR A 155 1.64 1.13 -10.61
N VAL A 156 2.81 1.53 -11.12
CA VAL A 156 3.08 1.58 -12.56
C VAL A 156 3.03 0.19 -13.18
N GLU A 157 3.59 -0.82 -12.52
CA GLU A 157 3.56 -2.21 -13.00
C GLU A 157 2.12 -2.73 -13.10
N TRP A 158 1.31 -2.55 -12.05
CA TRP A 158 -0.12 -2.91 -12.07
C TRP A 158 -0.88 -2.17 -13.16
N ALA A 159 -0.61 -0.87 -13.35
CA ALA A 159 -1.23 -0.10 -14.41
C ALA A 159 -0.88 -0.63 -15.80
N MET A 160 0.40 -0.90 -16.06
CA MET A 160 0.82 -1.50 -17.33
C MET A 160 0.21 -2.90 -17.53
N ALA A 161 0.11 -3.71 -16.47
CA ALA A 161 -0.52 -5.02 -16.53
C ALA A 161 -2.01 -4.92 -16.91
N GLU A 162 -2.76 -4.03 -16.26
CA GLU A 162 -4.18 -3.81 -16.55
C GLU A 162 -4.41 -3.22 -17.94
N LEU A 163 -3.58 -2.29 -18.38
CA LEU A 163 -3.67 -1.74 -19.74
C LEU A 163 -3.39 -2.82 -20.80
N LEU A 164 -2.41 -3.70 -20.58
CA LEU A 164 -2.10 -4.82 -21.49
C LEU A 164 -3.20 -5.89 -21.48
N ARG A 165 -3.83 -6.12 -20.32
CA ARG A 165 -4.99 -7.00 -20.15
C ARG A 165 -6.24 -6.44 -20.84
N ASN A 166 -6.33 -5.11 -20.97
CA ASN A 166 -7.49 -4.40 -21.51
C ASN A 166 -7.08 -3.47 -22.68
N PRO A 167 -6.80 -4.02 -23.88
CA PRO A 167 -6.31 -3.22 -25.01
C PRO A 167 -7.21 -2.06 -25.42
N SER A 168 -8.53 -2.18 -25.25
CA SER A 168 -9.49 -1.11 -25.51
C SER A 168 -9.30 0.09 -24.56
N VAL A 169 -8.99 -0.17 -23.29
CA VAL A 169 -8.68 0.87 -22.29
C VAL A 169 -7.34 1.53 -22.60
N MET A 170 -6.32 0.75 -22.97
CA MET A 170 -5.03 1.30 -23.42
C MET A 170 -5.20 2.19 -24.65
N ALA A 171 -6.01 1.76 -25.63
CA ALA A 171 -6.27 2.55 -26.83
C ALA A 171 -6.96 3.89 -26.50
N LYS A 172 -7.92 3.92 -25.57
CA LYS A 172 -8.56 5.16 -25.10
C LYS A 172 -7.56 6.10 -24.42
N ALA A 173 -6.72 5.58 -23.53
CA ALA A 173 -5.68 6.38 -22.87
C ALA A 173 -4.69 6.98 -23.88
N ARG A 174 -4.23 6.18 -24.86
CA ARG A 174 -3.35 6.68 -25.94
C ARG A 174 -4.05 7.70 -26.84
N ALA A 175 -5.33 7.52 -27.14
CA ALA A 175 -6.09 8.48 -27.94
C ALA A 175 -6.22 9.84 -27.24
N GLU A 176 -6.49 9.86 -25.94
CA GLU A 176 -6.47 11.08 -25.13
C GLU A 176 -5.10 11.75 -25.16
N MET A 177 -4.04 10.98 -24.95
CA MET A 177 -2.66 11.48 -24.97
C MET A 177 -2.28 12.09 -26.32
N ASN A 178 -2.60 11.42 -27.42
CA ASN A 178 -2.31 11.92 -28.76
C ASN A 178 -3.03 13.26 -29.06
N HIS A 179 -4.20 13.47 -28.46
CA HIS A 179 -4.92 14.73 -28.58
C HIS A 179 -4.27 15.85 -27.75
N VAL A 180 -3.97 15.59 -26.47
CA VAL A 180 -3.41 16.59 -25.53
C VAL A 180 -1.95 16.93 -25.84
N LEU A 181 -1.17 15.95 -26.29
CA LEU A 181 0.25 16.07 -26.62
C LEU A 181 0.48 16.37 -28.11
N ALA A 182 -0.54 16.81 -28.85
CA ALA A 182 -0.40 17.16 -30.25
C ALA A 182 0.75 18.16 -30.46
N GLY A 183 1.76 17.77 -31.24
CA GLY A 183 2.96 18.56 -31.51
C GLY A 183 4.14 18.33 -30.56
N LYS A 184 3.95 17.57 -29.47
CA LYS A 184 5.04 17.07 -28.62
C LYS A 184 5.40 15.67 -29.09
N VAL A 185 6.21 15.61 -30.15
CA VAL A 185 6.54 14.35 -30.80
C VAL A 185 7.35 13.47 -29.87
N LYS A 186 8.30 13.98 -29.08
CA LYS A 186 9.11 13.12 -28.21
C LYS A 186 8.54 13.05 -26.80
N ALA A 187 8.62 11.88 -26.16
CA ALA A 187 8.28 11.76 -24.74
C ALA A 187 9.08 12.71 -23.83
N THR A 188 10.28 13.11 -24.24
CA THR A 188 11.11 14.11 -23.53
C THR A 188 10.56 15.54 -23.59
N GLU A 189 9.60 15.82 -24.46
CA GLU A 189 8.95 17.14 -24.59
C GLU A 189 7.70 17.26 -23.70
N MET A 190 7.30 16.17 -23.05
CA MET A 190 6.16 16.13 -22.14
C MET A 190 6.55 16.69 -20.77
N GLU A 191 5.68 17.53 -20.22
CA GLU A 191 5.81 18.17 -18.92
C GLU A 191 4.73 17.66 -17.95
N GLU A 192 4.94 17.83 -16.64
CA GLU A 192 3.95 17.46 -15.62
C GLU A 192 2.58 18.11 -15.88
N ASN A 193 2.58 19.38 -16.31
CA ASN A 193 1.37 20.14 -16.61
C ASN A 193 0.56 19.59 -17.79
N ASP A 194 1.18 18.84 -18.71
CA ASP A 194 0.43 18.17 -19.78
C ASP A 194 -0.33 16.96 -19.22
N VAL A 195 0.31 16.23 -18.32
CA VAL A 195 -0.24 15.01 -17.71
C VAL A 195 -1.42 15.32 -16.79
N GLU A 196 -1.46 16.51 -16.19
CA GLU A 196 -2.63 16.99 -15.45
C GLU A 196 -3.88 17.14 -16.33
N LYS A 197 -3.70 17.31 -17.64
CA LYS A 197 -4.79 17.47 -18.62
C LYS A 197 -5.26 16.13 -19.23
N LEU A 198 -4.84 15.00 -18.66
CA LEU A 198 -5.19 13.64 -19.12
C LEU A 198 -6.21 12.97 -18.17
N PRO A 199 -7.48 13.40 -18.12
CA PRO A 199 -8.46 12.89 -17.16
C PRO A 199 -8.71 11.38 -17.26
N TYR A 200 -8.67 10.80 -18.46
CA TYR A 200 -8.80 9.36 -18.64
C TYR A 200 -7.59 8.61 -18.09
N LEU A 201 -6.36 9.09 -18.32
CA LEU A 201 -5.17 8.50 -17.69
C LEU A 201 -5.22 8.61 -16.16
N GLN A 202 -5.71 9.73 -15.62
CA GLN A 202 -5.92 9.88 -14.17
C GLN A 202 -6.96 8.89 -13.64
N ALA A 203 -8.03 8.66 -14.40
CA ALA A 203 -9.05 7.66 -14.08
C ALA A 203 -8.50 6.22 -14.12
N VAL A 204 -7.64 5.91 -15.09
CA VAL A 204 -6.88 4.65 -15.15
C VAL A 204 -6.05 4.45 -13.88
N VAL A 205 -5.28 5.47 -13.46
CA VAL A 205 -4.48 5.38 -12.22
C VAL A 205 -5.35 5.17 -10.98
N LYS A 206 -6.48 5.87 -10.87
CA LYS A 206 -7.43 5.66 -9.76
C LYS A 206 -7.98 4.24 -9.74
N GLU A 207 -8.39 3.70 -10.88
CA GLU A 207 -8.93 2.34 -10.97
C GLU A 207 -7.88 1.28 -10.67
N VAL A 208 -6.64 1.48 -11.12
CA VAL A 208 -5.51 0.63 -10.74
C VAL A 208 -5.29 0.65 -9.24
N MET A 209 -5.31 1.82 -8.58
CA MET A 209 -5.14 1.90 -7.14
C MET A 209 -6.35 1.34 -6.35
N ARG A 210 -7.55 1.33 -6.94
CA ARG A 210 -8.76 0.73 -6.36
C ARG A 210 -8.65 -0.80 -6.35
N LEU A 211 -8.31 -1.39 -7.49
CA LEU A 211 -8.16 -2.83 -7.63
C LEU A 211 -6.85 -3.32 -7.00
N HIS A 212 -5.74 -2.63 -7.21
CA HIS A 212 -4.42 -3.11 -6.83
C HIS A 212 -3.73 -2.14 -5.87
N PRO A 213 -4.30 -1.86 -4.69
CA PRO A 213 -3.66 -0.96 -3.74
C PRO A 213 -2.30 -1.53 -3.31
N ALA A 214 -1.24 -0.74 -3.47
CA ALA A 214 0.11 -1.14 -3.07
C ALA A 214 0.17 -1.53 -1.57
N ALA A 215 -0.65 -0.88 -0.74
CA ALA A 215 -0.82 -1.20 0.68
C ALA A 215 -2.26 -1.66 0.99
N PRO A 216 -2.62 -2.93 0.72
CA PRO A 216 -4.02 -3.41 0.75
C PRO A 216 -4.63 -3.47 2.16
N ILE A 217 -3.81 -3.41 3.20
CA ILE A 217 -4.22 -3.36 4.62
C ILE A 217 -3.75 -2.10 5.36
N LEU A 218 -3.19 -1.12 4.63
CA LEU A 218 -2.54 0.09 5.16
C LEU A 218 -1.50 -0.19 6.26
N VAL A 219 -1.04 0.86 6.94
CA VAL A 219 -0.20 0.76 8.14
C VAL A 219 -1.12 0.54 9.35
N PRO A 220 -0.84 -0.45 10.23
CA PRO A 220 -1.65 -0.70 11.41
C PRO A 220 -1.70 0.50 12.37
N HIS A 221 -2.88 0.75 12.93
CA HIS A 221 -3.11 1.75 13.97
C HIS A 221 -3.11 1.11 15.36
N ARG A 222 -2.95 1.93 16.41
CA ARG A 222 -3.06 1.49 17.80
C ARG A 222 -4.10 2.32 18.53
N ALA A 223 -4.99 1.66 19.26
CA ALA A 223 -5.93 2.33 20.15
C ALA A 223 -5.17 2.84 21.39
N GLU A 224 -5.19 4.14 21.63
CA GLU A 224 -4.51 4.77 22.79
C GLU A 224 -5.45 5.07 23.96
N GLU A 225 -6.75 5.13 23.69
CA GLU A 225 -7.80 5.42 24.68
C GLU A 225 -8.56 4.15 25.06
N ASP A 226 -9.15 4.14 26.26
CA ASP A 226 -9.88 3.00 26.83
C ASP A 226 -11.37 2.94 26.43
N ASP A 227 -11.90 4.03 25.87
CA ASP A 227 -13.30 4.20 25.44
C ASP A 227 -13.48 4.14 23.90
N ALA A 228 -12.44 3.76 23.16
CA ALA A 228 -12.51 3.65 21.72
C ALA A 228 -13.57 2.61 21.29
N GLU A 229 -14.43 2.99 20.35
CA GLU A 229 -15.50 2.15 19.81
C GLU A 229 -15.47 2.16 18.27
N ILE A 230 -15.67 0.99 17.65
CA ILE A 230 -15.81 0.86 16.20
C ILE A 230 -17.05 0.00 15.91
N GLY A 231 -18.03 0.58 15.21
CA GLY A 231 -19.22 -0.14 14.76
C GLY A 231 -20.04 -0.79 15.86
N GLY A 232 -20.17 -0.16 17.04
CA GLY A 232 -20.89 -0.72 18.18
C GLY A 232 -20.03 -1.57 19.13
N TYR A 233 -18.76 -1.80 18.80
CA TYR A 233 -17.87 -2.69 19.54
C TYR A 233 -16.75 -1.93 20.24
N ALA A 234 -16.50 -2.27 21.50
CA ALA A 234 -15.40 -1.71 22.25
C ALA A 234 -14.05 -2.19 21.69
N VAL A 235 -13.11 -1.28 21.52
CA VAL A 235 -11.74 -1.53 21.09
C VAL A 235 -10.81 -1.25 22.28
N PRO A 236 -10.33 -2.29 22.97
CA PRO A 236 -9.48 -2.09 24.15
C PRO A 236 -8.22 -1.30 23.82
N LYS A 237 -7.79 -0.44 24.75
CA LYS A 237 -6.50 0.24 24.68
C LYS A 237 -5.36 -0.74 24.41
N GLY A 238 -4.47 -0.32 23.52
CA GLY A 238 -3.34 -1.10 23.03
C GLY A 238 -3.66 -2.11 21.94
N SER A 239 -4.93 -2.25 21.54
CA SER A 239 -5.31 -3.08 20.40
C SER A 239 -4.74 -2.50 19.10
N THR A 240 -4.21 -3.38 18.25
CA THR A 240 -3.85 -3.05 16.87
C THR A 240 -5.10 -3.08 16.00
N VAL A 241 -5.32 -2.02 15.23
CA VAL A 241 -6.45 -1.87 14.30
C VAL A 241 -5.90 -1.88 12.87
N ILE A 242 -6.44 -2.77 12.03
CA ILE A 242 -6.03 -2.95 10.64
C ILE A 242 -7.22 -2.66 9.74
N PHE A 243 -7.02 -1.84 8.70
CA PHE A 243 -8.05 -1.48 7.74
C PHE A 243 -7.80 -2.20 6.42
N ASN A 244 -8.69 -3.12 6.05
CA ASN A 244 -8.58 -3.86 4.80
C ASN A 244 -9.13 -3.02 3.63
N VAL A 245 -8.35 -2.04 3.16
CA VAL A 245 -8.77 -1.16 2.05
C VAL A 245 -9.00 -1.93 0.76
N TRP A 246 -8.30 -3.05 0.56
CA TRP A 246 -8.55 -3.93 -0.58
C TRP A 246 -10.00 -4.44 -0.62
N ALA A 247 -10.56 -4.82 0.54
CA ALA A 247 -11.94 -5.27 0.64
C ALA A 247 -12.93 -4.10 0.54
N ILE A 248 -12.63 -2.97 1.21
CA ILE A 248 -13.48 -1.76 1.18
C ILE A 248 -13.63 -1.25 -0.26
N MET A 249 -12.54 -1.20 -1.02
CA MET A 249 -12.54 -0.72 -2.41
C MET A 249 -13.10 -1.72 -3.42
N ARG A 250 -13.56 -2.89 -2.94
CA ARG A 250 -14.26 -3.95 -3.70
C ARG A 250 -15.65 -4.24 -3.17
N ASP A 251 -16.15 -3.46 -2.22
CA ASP A 251 -17.48 -3.69 -1.67
C ASP A 251 -18.54 -3.48 -2.77
N PRO A 252 -19.33 -4.50 -3.14
CA PRO A 252 -20.35 -4.38 -4.18
C PRO A 252 -21.48 -3.41 -3.80
N VAL A 253 -21.61 -3.04 -2.52
CA VAL A 253 -22.54 -1.98 -2.07
C VAL A 253 -22.04 -0.60 -2.50
N ALA A 254 -20.72 -0.40 -2.53
CA ALA A 254 -20.10 0.88 -2.87
C ALA A 254 -19.66 0.97 -4.34
N TRP A 255 -19.38 -0.16 -4.99
CA TRP A 255 -18.81 -0.23 -6.33
C TRP A 255 -19.58 -1.20 -7.23
N GLU A 256 -20.18 -0.67 -8.30
CA GLU A 256 -20.79 -1.51 -9.35
C GLU A 256 -19.71 -2.31 -10.09
N ARG A 257 -19.92 -3.63 -10.23
CA ARG A 257 -18.97 -4.57 -10.87
C ARG A 257 -17.56 -4.38 -10.28
N PRO A 258 -17.37 -4.65 -8.98
CA PRO A 258 -16.18 -4.23 -8.23
C PRO A 258 -14.89 -4.92 -8.69
N GLU A 259 -14.98 -6.08 -9.33
CA GLU A 259 -13.82 -6.82 -9.82
C GLU A 259 -13.45 -6.46 -11.28
N GLU A 260 -14.28 -5.68 -11.99
CA GLU A 260 -13.99 -5.26 -13.35
C GLU A 260 -13.12 -4.00 -13.35
N PHE A 261 -12.09 -4.00 -14.22
CA PHE A 261 -11.26 -2.83 -14.48
C PHE A 261 -12.00 -1.85 -15.40
N MET A 262 -12.62 -0.82 -14.82
CA MET A 262 -13.47 0.12 -15.55
C MET A 262 -13.14 1.58 -15.16
N PRO A 263 -12.08 2.17 -15.74
CA PRO A 263 -11.68 3.55 -15.44
C PRO A 263 -12.78 4.59 -15.60
N GLU A 264 -13.74 4.37 -16.51
CA GLU A 264 -14.85 5.28 -16.78
C GLU A 264 -15.61 5.72 -15.52
N ARG A 265 -15.72 4.85 -14.50
CA ARG A 265 -16.38 5.19 -13.23
C ARG A 265 -15.77 6.41 -12.54
N PHE A 266 -14.47 6.65 -12.71
CA PHE A 266 -13.78 7.78 -12.11
C PHE A 266 -13.89 9.08 -12.91
N LEU A 267 -14.37 9.02 -14.15
CA LEU A 267 -14.76 10.19 -14.92
C LEU A 267 -16.11 10.71 -14.42
N ASP A 268 -17.07 9.80 -14.23
CA ASP A 268 -18.41 10.14 -13.74
C ASP A 268 -18.40 10.61 -12.29
N MET A 269 -17.47 10.09 -11.48
CA MET A 269 -17.33 10.39 -10.05
C MET A 269 -16.19 11.38 -9.75
N ALA A 270 -15.74 12.15 -10.74
CA ALA A 270 -14.54 12.98 -10.62
C ALA A 270 -14.60 14.01 -9.46
N GLU A 271 -15.79 14.55 -9.19
CA GLU A 271 -16.03 15.52 -8.11
C GLU A 271 -16.25 14.86 -6.74
N GLU A 272 -16.69 13.61 -6.71
CA GLU A 272 -17.05 12.89 -5.48
C GLU A 272 -15.85 12.14 -4.87
N VAL A 273 -14.96 11.61 -5.71
CA VAL A 273 -13.91 10.68 -5.27
C VAL A 273 -12.51 11.24 -5.56
N ASP A 274 -11.83 11.63 -4.48
CA ASP A 274 -10.43 12.05 -4.47
C ASP A 274 -9.50 11.06 -3.76
N PHE A 275 -8.20 11.23 -3.95
CA PHE A 275 -7.18 10.42 -3.30
C PHE A 275 -7.06 10.65 -1.78
N ARG A 276 -7.75 11.66 -1.22
CA ARG A 276 -7.64 12.03 0.20
C ARG A 276 -8.52 11.15 1.10
N GLY A 277 -9.39 10.33 0.50
CA GLY A 277 -10.16 9.32 1.22
C GLY A 277 -11.28 9.90 2.09
N LYS A 278 -11.93 10.99 1.64
CA LYS A 278 -13.07 11.60 2.36
C LYS A 278 -14.35 10.76 2.32
N ASP A 279 -14.61 10.11 1.19
CA ASP A 279 -15.80 9.26 0.98
C ASP A 279 -15.65 7.88 1.65
N HIS A 280 -14.43 7.53 2.10
CA HIS A 280 -14.07 6.24 2.68
C HIS A 280 -14.29 5.00 1.79
N LYS A 281 -15.05 5.08 0.68
CA LYS A 281 -15.14 3.99 -0.32
C LYS A 281 -13.90 3.86 -1.20
N PHE A 282 -13.07 4.91 -1.28
CA PHE A 282 -11.80 4.96 -2.00
C PHE A 282 -10.71 5.56 -1.12
N MET A 283 -9.75 4.77 -0.66
CA MET A 283 -8.71 5.21 0.26
C MET A 283 -7.34 4.56 -0.03
N PRO A 284 -6.80 4.67 -1.25
CA PRO A 284 -5.53 4.02 -1.59
C PRO A 284 -4.33 4.59 -0.82
N PHE A 285 -4.47 5.80 -0.25
CA PHE A 285 -3.45 6.48 0.56
C PHE A 285 -3.82 6.54 2.07
N GLY A 286 -4.89 5.86 2.48
CA GLY A 286 -5.50 6.02 3.80
C GLY A 286 -6.26 7.35 3.93
N THR A 287 -6.51 7.77 5.17
CA THR A 287 -7.23 9.02 5.48
C THR A 287 -6.84 9.58 6.86
N GLY A 288 -7.32 10.77 7.19
CA GLY A 288 -7.15 11.41 8.50
C GLY A 288 -5.71 11.81 8.83
N ARG A 289 -5.36 11.78 10.12
CA ARG A 289 -4.07 12.28 10.65
C ARG A 289 -2.84 11.55 10.12
N ARG A 290 -3.01 10.34 9.58
CA ARG A 290 -1.93 9.50 9.04
C ARG A 290 -2.09 9.23 7.54
N LEU A 291 -2.84 10.11 6.84
CA LEU A 291 -2.89 10.12 5.38
C LEU A 291 -1.45 10.14 4.82
N CYS A 292 -1.21 9.35 3.77
CA CYS A 292 0.11 9.24 3.15
C CYS A 292 0.71 10.63 2.83
N PRO A 293 1.89 10.98 3.38
CA PRO A 293 2.54 12.25 3.07
C PRO A 293 3.01 12.32 1.61
N GLY A 294 3.27 11.17 0.98
CA GLY A 294 3.70 11.07 -0.43
C GLY A 294 2.58 11.21 -1.46
N LEU A 295 1.32 11.42 -1.06
CA LEU A 295 0.17 11.49 -1.99
C LEU A 295 0.40 12.51 -3.11
N SER A 296 0.87 13.71 -2.78
CA SER A 296 1.09 14.78 -3.77
C SER A 296 2.15 14.42 -4.79
N MET A 297 3.18 13.66 -4.40
CA MET A 297 4.22 13.15 -5.30
C MET A 297 3.67 12.00 -6.15
N ALA A 298 3.03 11.00 -5.54
CA ALA A 298 2.50 9.84 -6.25
C ALA A 298 1.45 10.22 -7.30
N LYS A 299 0.56 11.17 -6.98
CA LYS A 299 -0.45 11.70 -7.92
C LYS A 299 0.15 12.32 -9.18
N ARG A 300 1.40 12.79 -9.13
CA ARG A 300 2.11 13.39 -10.28
C ARG A 300 3.01 12.38 -10.97
N VAL A 301 3.86 11.70 -10.21
CA VAL A 301 4.91 10.83 -10.73
C VAL A 301 4.34 9.57 -11.39
N VAL A 302 3.32 8.92 -10.80
CA VAL A 302 2.72 7.69 -11.37
C VAL A 302 2.12 7.94 -12.77
N PRO A 303 1.19 8.90 -12.97
CA PRO A 303 0.65 9.15 -14.30
C PRO A 303 1.71 9.71 -15.26
N PHE A 304 2.71 10.46 -14.78
CA PHE A 304 3.80 10.96 -15.63
C PHE A 304 4.66 9.81 -16.18
N ILE A 305 5.03 8.84 -15.34
CA ILE A 305 5.76 7.64 -15.80
C ILE A 305 4.90 6.85 -16.80
N LEU A 306 3.62 6.64 -16.50
CA LEU A 306 2.72 5.91 -17.41
C LEU A 306 2.56 6.61 -18.75
N ALA A 307 2.31 7.93 -18.75
CA ALA A 307 2.26 8.73 -19.96
C ALA A 307 3.58 8.64 -20.74
N SER A 308 4.73 8.70 -20.06
CA SER A 308 6.03 8.59 -20.72
C SER A 308 6.20 7.25 -21.44
N LEU A 309 5.81 6.14 -20.78
CA LEU A 309 5.88 4.79 -21.35
C LEU A 309 4.91 4.63 -22.54
N LEU A 310 3.67 5.09 -22.41
CA LEU A 310 2.64 4.94 -23.44
C LEU A 310 2.85 5.86 -24.65
N HIS A 311 3.49 7.01 -24.44
CA HIS A 311 3.84 7.96 -25.48
C HIS A 311 5.05 7.47 -26.29
N ALA A 312 6.12 7.05 -25.61
CA ALA A 312 7.35 6.61 -26.28
C ALA A 312 7.18 5.30 -27.05
N PHE A 313 6.31 4.40 -26.58
CA PHE A 313 6.22 3.04 -27.10
C PHE A 313 4.78 2.58 -27.35
N GLU A 314 4.61 1.81 -28.41
CA GLU A 314 3.56 0.80 -28.48
C GLU A 314 3.98 -0.42 -27.65
N TRP A 315 3.08 -0.91 -26.81
CA TRP A 315 3.35 -2.07 -25.96
C TRP A 315 2.60 -3.29 -26.47
N ARG A 316 3.32 -4.41 -26.62
CA ARG A 316 2.73 -5.69 -27.01
C ARG A 316 3.12 -6.79 -26.05
N LEU A 317 2.23 -7.77 -25.89
CA LEU A 317 2.55 -9.00 -25.19
C LEU A 317 3.47 -9.88 -26.06
N PRO A 318 4.31 -10.73 -25.45
CA PRO A 318 5.13 -11.70 -26.17
C PRO A 318 4.29 -12.59 -27.10
N ALA A 319 4.90 -13.07 -28.18
CA ALA A 319 4.22 -13.93 -29.14
C ALA A 319 3.59 -15.16 -28.44
N GLY A 320 2.31 -15.40 -28.72
CA GLY A 320 1.55 -16.50 -28.13
C GLY A 320 0.88 -16.20 -26.79
N VAL A 321 1.10 -15.01 -26.20
CA VAL A 321 0.40 -14.56 -25.00
C VAL A 321 -0.77 -13.65 -25.39
N THR A 322 -1.99 -14.07 -25.10
CA THR A 322 -3.19 -13.22 -25.28
C THR A 322 -3.38 -12.31 -24.07
N ALA A 323 -4.15 -11.23 -24.24
CA ALA A 323 -4.49 -10.34 -23.14
C ALA A 323 -5.15 -11.14 -21.99
N GLU A 324 -6.09 -12.02 -22.32
CA GLU A 324 -6.86 -12.86 -21.40
C GLU A 324 -6.02 -13.94 -20.69
N ALA A 325 -4.80 -14.19 -21.15
CA ALA A 325 -3.86 -15.10 -20.52
C ALA A 325 -2.90 -14.42 -19.52
N LEU A 326 -2.88 -13.08 -19.45
CA LEU A 326 -2.01 -12.35 -18.53
C LEU A 326 -2.40 -12.60 -17.07
N ASP A 327 -1.51 -13.21 -16.30
CA ASP A 327 -1.74 -13.52 -14.88
C ASP A 327 -1.68 -12.23 -14.04
N LEU A 328 -2.82 -11.85 -13.47
CA LEU A 328 -2.95 -10.72 -12.53
C LEU A 328 -3.06 -11.19 -11.07
N SER A 329 -2.63 -12.42 -10.77
CA SER A 329 -2.59 -12.90 -9.39
C SER A 329 -1.61 -12.09 -8.56
N GLU A 330 -2.00 -11.83 -7.32
CA GLU A 330 -1.26 -10.97 -6.41
C GLU A 330 -0.61 -11.75 -5.27
N LYS A 331 0.50 -11.23 -4.76
CA LYS A 331 1.24 -11.77 -3.61
C LYS A 331 1.47 -10.67 -2.60
N PHE A 332 0.95 -10.88 -1.40
CA PHE A 332 1.16 -9.98 -0.28
C PHE A 332 2.55 -10.20 0.34
N THR A 333 3.34 -9.14 0.41
CA THR A 333 4.62 -9.10 1.14
C THR A 333 4.52 -8.06 2.27
N THR A 334 5.27 -6.96 2.19
CA THR A 334 4.94 -5.70 2.87
C THR A 334 4.00 -4.85 2.01
N VAL A 335 4.03 -5.08 0.70
CA VAL A 335 3.25 -4.43 -0.35
C VAL A 335 2.61 -5.48 -1.26
N ASN A 336 1.59 -5.09 -2.01
CA ASN A 336 0.87 -5.95 -2.92
C ASN A 336 1.50 -5.95 -4.32
N VAL A 337 2.09 -7.07 -4.72
CA VAL A 337 2.82 -7.21 -5.99
C VAL A 337 2.18 -8.27 -6.87
N LEU A 338 2.44 -8.21 -8.17
CA LEU A 338 2.17 -9.33 -9.07
C LEU A 338 2.97 -10.57 -8.65
N VAL A 339 2.35 -11.74 -8.70
CA VAL A 339 3.05 -13.02 -8.53
C VAL A 339 4.08 -13.21 -9.64
N THR A 340 3.67 -12.89 -10.87
CA THR A 340 4.50 -13.00 -12.07
C THR A 340 4.71 -11.60 -12.65
N PRO A 341 5.93 -11.06 -12.61
CA PRO A 341 6.22 -9.75 -13.19
C PRO A 341 5.83 -9.69 -14.68
N ILE A 342 5.32 -8.54 -15.12
CA ILE A 342 4.90 -8.40 -16.52
C ILE A 342 6.09 -8.52 -17.47
N LYS A 343 5.85 -9.18 -18.60
CA LYS A 343 6.78 -9.21 -19.73
C LYS A 343 6.07 -8.57 -20.91
N ALA A 344 6.56 -7.43 -21.35
CA ALA A 344 6.01 -6.69 -22.47
C ALA A 344 7.14 -6.23 -23.41
N ILE A 345 6.83 -6.16 -24.69
CA ILE A 345 7.77 -5.77 -25.74
C ILE A 345 7.44 -4.32 -26.14
N PRO A 346 8.36 -3.37 -25.89
CA PRO A 346 8.22 -2.01 -26.38
C PRO A 346 8.58 -1.94 -27.87
N ILE A 347 7.75 -1.28 -28.66
CA ILE A 347 7.99 -0.96 -30.06
C ILE A 347 7.94 0.55 -30.16
N LEU A 348 8.95 1.20 -30.74
CA LEU A 348 8.92 2.64 -30.96
C LEU A 348 7.65 3.00 -31.72
N ALA A 349 6.85 3.91 -31.15
CA ALA A 349 5.62 4.34 -31.82
C ALA A 349 5.98 5.00 -33.16
N SER A 350 5.19 4.76 -34.20
CA SER A 350 5.51 5.14 -35.59
C SER A 350 5.79 6.63 -35.75
N ASP A 351 5.16 7.46 -34.91
CA ASP A 351 5.30 8.92 -34.91
C ASP A 351 6.57 9.40 -34.18
N GLN A 352 7.34 8.50 -33.54
CA GLN A 352 8.61 8.77 -32.85
C GLN A 352 9.85 8.50 -33.72
N ILE A 353 9.66 7.91 -34.91
CA ILE A 353 10.71 7.61 -35.91
C ILE A 353 10.85 8.83 -36.82
#